data_AF-A0A177L301-F1
#
_entry.id   AF-A0A177L301-F1
#
_cell.length_a   1.000
_cell.length_b   1.000
_cell.length_c   1.000
_cell.angle_alpha   90.00
_cell.angle_beta   90.00
_cell.angle_gamma   90.00
#
_symmetry.space_group_name_H-M   'P 1'
#
loop_
_entity.id
_entity.type
_entity.pdbx_description
1 polymer ?
#
loop_
_entity_poly.entity_id
_entity_poly.type
_entity_poly.pdbx_seq_one_letter_code
_entity_poly.pdbx_strand_id
1 'polypeptide(L)' 'MREEAGAQVFFKKVWLKVSVATNESAERLAELKEKTDARCLIMTMMKAAGIELETEWVKG' A
#
# COMPACT_ATOMS: atom_id res chain seq x y z
N MET A 1 -26.03 23.01 3.30
CA MET A 1 -25.10 21.90 3.04
C MET A 1 -23.82 22.21 3.80
N ARG A 2 -23.36 21.28 4.63
CA ARG A 2 -22.08 21.40 5.34
C ARG A 2 -20.99 21.21 4.28
N GLU A 3 -20.15 22.21 4.05
CA GLU A 3 -18.91 22.02 3.31
C GLU A 3 -18.00 21.18 4.22
N GLU A 4 -18.11 19.86 4.08
CA GLU A 4 -17.10 18.92 4.56
C GLU A 4 -15.79 19.33 3.89
N ALA A 5 -14.72 19.58 4.64
CA ALA A 5 -13.39 19.75 4.09
C ALA A 5 -12.94 18.39 3.51
N GLY A 6 -13.50 18.04 2.35
CA GLY A 6 -13.33 16.76 1.69
C GLY A 6 -11.87 16.60 1.30
N ALA A 7 -11.27 15.47 1.70
CA ALA A 7 -9.90 15.13 1.38
C ALA A 7 -9.63 15.38 -0.11
N GLN A 8 -8.75 16.35 -0.40
CA GLN A 8 -8.39 16.66 -1.78
C GLN A 8 -7.43 15.58 -2.29
N VAL A 9 -7.89 14.82 -3.28
CA VAL A 9 -7.12 13.74 -3.88
C VAL A 9 -6.24 14.29 -5.00
N PHE A 10 -4.93 14.38 -4.74
CA PHE A 10 -3.96 14.91 -5.71
C PHE A 10 -3.38 13.83 -6.63
N PHE A 11 -3.34 12.58 -6.16
CA PHE A 11 -2.74 11.46 -6.87
C PHE A 11 -3.82 10.53 -7.40
N LYS A 12 -3.68 10.07 -8.64
CA LYS A 12 -4.58 9.07 -9.24
C LYS A 12 -4.06 7.64 -9.08
N LYS A 13 -2.74 7.47 -9.13
CA LYS A 13 -2.06 6.17 -9.01
C LYS A 13 -0.76 6.31 -8.24
N VAL A 14 -0.49 5.34 -7.38
CA VAL A 14 0.72 5.23 -6.55
C VAL A 14 1.33 3.85 -6.75
N TRP A 15 2.64 3.81 -6.96
CA TRP A 15 3.44 2.58 -7.02
C TRP A 15 4.36 2.52 -5.81
N LEU A 16 4.31 1.40 -5.08
CA LEU A 16 5.18 1.14 -3.95
C LEU A 16 6.05 -0.07 -4.23
N LYS A 17 7.37 0.14 -4.31
CA LYS A 17 8.36 -0.93 -4.38
C LYS A 17 9.08 -1.06 -3.05
N VAL A 18 9.04 -2.25 -2.46
CA VAL A 18 9.68 -2.57 -1.18
C VAL A 18 10.79 -3.58 -1.42
N SER A 19 12.00 -3.26 -0.98
CA SER A 19 13.12 -4.19 -0.97
C SER A 19 13.34 -4.67 0.47
N VAL A 20 13.36 -5.99 0.67
CA VAL A 20 13.52 -6.59 2.00
C VAL A 20 14.77 -7.46 2.01
N ALA A 21 15.77 -7.05 2.80
CA ALA A 21 16.93 -7.87 3.09
C ALA A 21 16.54 -8.98 4.07
N THR A 22 16.54 -10.22 3.60
CA THR A 22 16.14 -11.38 4.41
C THR A 22 16.76 -12.67 3.87
N ASN A 23 16.89 -13.69 4.72
CA ASN A 23 17.26 -15.04 4.29
C ASN A 23 16.04 -15.96 4.09
N GLU A 24 14.84 -15.46 4.38
CA GLU A 24 13.58 -16.19 4.26
C GLU A 24 13.25 -16.56 2.81
N SER A 25 12.33 -17.53 2.67
CA SER A 25 11.82 -17.97 1.37
C SER A 25 10.92 -16.91 0.71
N ALA A 26 10.71 -17.04 -0.60
CA ALA A 26 9.80 -16.16 -1.33
C ALA A 26 8.34 -16.28 -0.84
N GLU A 27 7.93 -17.47 -0.39
CA GLU A 27 6.58 -17.70 0.15
C GLU A 27 6.38 -16.93 1.46
N ARG A 28 7.40 -16.93 2.34
CA ARG A 28 7.39 -16.17 3.59
C ARG A 28 7.37 -14.67 3.33
N LEU A 29 8.06 -14.20 2.30
CA LEU A 29 8.00 -12.80 1.87
C LEU A 29 6.60 -12.44 1.33
N ALA A 30 5.97 -13.33 0.56
CA ALA A 30 4.61 -13.13 0.04
C ALA A 30 3.56 -13.08 1.18
N GLU A 31 3.67 -13.98 2.17
CA GLU A 31 2.82 -13.97 3.37
C GLU A 31 3.01 -12.69 4.19
N LEU A 32 4.26 -12.23 4.36
CA LEU A 32 4.56 -10.97 5.03
C LEU A 32 3.95 -9.79 4.30
N LYS A 33 4.07 -9.76 2.96
CA LYS A 33 3.47 -8.74 2.11
C LYS A 33 1.96 -8.68 2.31
N GLU A 34 1.27 -9.82 2.19
CA GLU A 34 -0.20 -9.89 2.33
C GLU A 34 -0.65 -9.33 3.68
N LYS A 35 -0.01 -9.78 4.77
CA LYS A 35 -0.33 -9.33 6.13
C LYS A 35 -0.03 -7.85 6.36
N THR A 36 1.04 -7.34 5.77
CA THR A 36 1.45 -5.94 5.93
C THR A 36 0.52 -5.01 5.14
N ASP A 37 0.28 -5.32 3.88
CA ASP A 37 -0.58 -4.52 3.01
C ASP A 37 -2.02 -4.47 3.53
N ALA A 38 -2.53 -5.58 4.08
CA ALA A 38 -3.87 -5.65 4.68
C ALA A 38 -4.02 -4.79 5.96
N ARG A 39 -2.91 -4.52 6.67
CA ARG A 39 -2.92 -3.77 7.93
C ARG A 39 -2.47 -2.32 7.78
N CYS A 40 -1.95 -1.94 6.61
CA CYS A 40 -1.43 -0.61 6.39
C CYS A 40 -2.57 0.42 6.31
N LEU A 41 -2.69 1.25 7.34
CA LEU A 41 -3.70 2.31 7.42
C LEU A 41 -3.59 3.30 6.25
N ILE A 42 -2.36 3.62 5.83
CA ILE A 42 -2.13 4.56 4.72
C ILE A 42 -2.61 3.97 3.39
N MET A 43 -2.36 2.69 3.12
CA MET A 43 -2.90 2.02 1.92
C MET A 43 -4.43 1.97 1.92
N THR A 44 -5.02 1.76 3.10
CA THR A 44 -6.48 1.76 3.27
C THR A 44 -7.06 3.14 2.98
N MET A 45 -6.44 4.20 3.50
CA MET A 45 -6.84 5.58 3.21
C MET A 45 -6.71 5.93 1.72
N MET A 46 -5.62 5.53 1.07
CA MET A 46 -5.42 5.77 -0.37
C MET A 46 -6.51 5.08 -1.20
N LYS A 47 -6.81 3.81 -0.92
CA LYS A 47 -7.91 3.08 -1.59
C LYS A 47 -9.27 3.74 -1.34
N ALA A 48 -9.54 4.16 -0.10
CA ALA A 48 -10.80 4.85 0.24
C ALA A 48 -10.94 6.21 -0.47
N ALA A 49 -9.83 6.88 -0.76
CA ALA A 49 -9.77 8.09 -1.55
C ALA A 49 -9.84 7.86 -3.07
N GLY A 50 -10.04 6.62 -3.54
CA GLY A 50 -10.11 6.29 -4.96
C GLY A 50 -8.76 6.32 -5.69
N ILE A 51 -7.66 6.28 -4.94
CA ILE A 51 -6.30 6.24 -5.50
C ILE A 51 -5.97 4.80 -5.87
N GLU A 52 -5.56 4.56 -7.12
CA GLU A 52 -5.05 3.27 -7.55
C GLU A 52 -3.70 2.97 -6.89
N LEU A 53 -3.54 1.78 -6.33
CA LEU A 53 -2.33 1.40 -5.59
C LEU A 53 -1.77 0.08 -6.13
N GLU A 54 -0.53 0.12 -6.62
CA GLU A 54 0.24 -1.06 -6.99
C GLU A 54 1.41 -1.25 -6.02
N THR A 55 1.64 -2.49 -5.60
CA THR A 55 2.64 -2.83 -4.59
C THR A 55 3.50 -4.01 -5.06
N GLU A 56 4.81 -3.80 -5.12
CA GLU A 56 5.81 -4.82 -5.48
C GLU A 56 6.76 -5.02 -4.30
N TRP A 57 6.96 -6.27 -3.87
CA TRP A 57 7.93 -6.60 -2.85
C TRP A 57 8.99 -7.51 -3.46
N VAL A 58 10.25 -7.11 -3.31
CA VAL A 58 11.42 -7.83 -3.83
C VAL A 58 12.36 -8.19 -2.70
N LYS A 59 13.06 -9.30 -2.85
CA LYS A 59 14.17 -9.66 -1.97
C LYS A 59 15.36 -8.77 -2.34
N GLY A 60 15.93 -8.11 -1.32
CA GLY A 60 17.06 -7.19 -1.43
C GLY A 60 18.40 -7.83 -1.16
#